data_AF-A0A4Y9IIK8-F1
#
_entry.id   AF-A0A4Y9IIK8-F1
#
_cell.length_a   1.000
_cell.length_b   1.000
_cell.length_c   1.000
_cell.angle_alpha   90.00
_cell.angle_beta   90.00
_cell.angle_gamma   90.00
#
_symmetry.space_group_name_H-M   'P 1'
#
loop_
_entity.id
_entity.type
_entity.pdbx_description
1 polymer ?
#
loop_
_entity_poly.entity_id
_entity_poly.type
_entity_poly.pdbx_seq_one_letter_code
_entity_poly.pdbx_strand_id
1 'polypeptide(L)'
;MKQTGITLIVALFVAFFYSCKDSADLTNSIPASAATVIHIDTKSLLTKADYKPLENKVIKEALDKAKSGGNATKAIEQLESFLKNPNSTGIDFLSDCYMYMDSTTMGIVLKIDDQKKLKELLIKTFELPEQMLEEKDGVTTLSAQQNFVIGWTKDKLLLLTYMGTVYYRDHSALPDLKTLVTKQLTQTAKESINSKKSFAEFISNKKDISIFSSYSNIKGMWSSLLPPALAMQGHDGNAVNKMLTELYDQLKDINTAAFISFEKGEIAFSNKMYYDTPEAEKKFNELASQMTGKLKGDQLKYFTDKPIFSISANMKGEGIYNYLNELGFISLIEESAGSNLSELGIDLKSFISNMDGDITFAVNNVKIVTKKSDYYDFEYTDSSPELSFFADLKDANSIWNIAKGKIKELNGEAAVFTELNPNTYSLKVDENTNAYFGINNNMFFFTNSESVFKNISATGLKSDLSDQAKDKTTFICGTFSPLKPLLLSEMGGNDKAKELATKGFDLLGDYNYITTQDMSGNGKIVIKDTSGNSLAVICKFVDSVVTHIAQEY
;
A
#
# COMPACT_ATOMS: atom_id res chain seq x y z
N MET A 1 20.03 47.77 -29.81
CA MET A 1 19.54 47.01 -28.64
C MET A 1 18.22 46.34 -28.99
N LYS A 2 18.23 45.13 -29.56
CA LYS A 2 17.08 44.24 -29.83
C LYS A 2 17.59 43.07 -30.66
N GLN A 3 18.27 42.12 -30.04
CA GLN A 3 18.52 40.78 -30.61
C GLN A 3 19.20 39.80 -29.65
N THR A 4 19.55 40.21 -28.43
CA THR A 4 20.13 39.32 -27.40
C THR A 4 19.09 38.64 -26.51
N GLY A 5 17.84 39.14 -26.44
CA GLY A 5 16.78 38.55 -25.60
C GLY A 5 16.09 37.33 -26.22
N ILE A 6 15.90 37.31 -27.55
CA ILE A 6 15.21 36.21 -28.24
C ILE A 6 16.13 34.98 -28.34
N THR A 7 17.44 35.16 -28.51
CA THR A 7 18.39 34.03 -28.56
C THR A 7 18.56 33.35 -27.20
N LEU A 8 18.46 34.10 -26.08
CA LEU A 8 18.52 33.52 -24.73
C LEU A 8 17.22 32.76 -24.40
N ILE A 9 16.07 33.27 -24.86
CA ILE A 9 14.77 32.62 -24.68
C ILE A 9 14.65 31.38 -25.57
N VAL A 10 15.15 31.40 -26.82
CA VAL A 10 15.22 30.21 -27.67
C VAL A 10 16.26 29.22 -27.15
N ALA A 11 17.39 29.66 -26.59
CA ALA A 11 18.35 28.76 -25.93
C ALA A 11 17.79 28.14 -24.64
N LEU A 12 16.98 28.88 -23.87
CA LEU A 12 16.25 28.35 -22.71
C LEU A 12 15.11 27.40 -23.14
N PHE A 13 14.38 27.70 -24.23
CA PHE A 13 13.36 26.81 -24.79
C PHE A 13 13.95 25.54 -25.44
N VAL A 14 15.11 25.63 -26.08
CA VAL A 14 15.85 24.48 -26.63
C VAL A 14 16.53 23.68 -25.50
N ALA A 15 16.95 24.32 -24.40
CA ALA A 15 17.41 23.63 -23.20
C ALA A 15 16.27 22.87 -22.48
N PHE A 16 15.03 23.34 -22.56
CA PHE A 16 13.85 22.56 -22.11
C PHE A 16 13.59 21.32 -22.98
N PHE A 17 13.99 21.31 -24.26
CA PHE A 17 13.98 20.11 -25.11
C PHE A 17 15.27 19.26 -25.04
N TYR A 18 16.32 19.76 -24.38
CA TYR A 18 17.56 19.01 -24.11
C TYR A 18 17.65 18.50 -22.66
N SER A 19 16.75 18.89 -21.78
CA SER A 19 16.56 18.30 -20.44
C SER A 19 15.70 17.03 -20.52
N CYS A 20 16.13 16.04 -21.32
CA CYS A 20 15.41 14.75 -21.42
C CYS A 20 16.25 13.62 -22.05
N LYS A 21 17.56 13.57 -21.79
CA LYS A 21 18.37 12.40 -22.22
C LYS A 21 18.81 11.46 -21.11
N ASP A 22 18.77 11.87 -19.85
CA ASP A 22 19.32 11.04 -18.77
C ASP A 22 18.29 10.07 -18.14
N SER A 23 16.98 10.37 -18.14
CA SER A 23 15.97 9.48 -17.54
C SER A 23 15.36 8.45 -18.51
N ALA A 24 15.27 8.78 -19.80
CA ALA A 24 14.73 7.88 -20.82
C ALA A 24 15.60 6.63 -21.02
N ASP A 25 16.86 6.67 -20.55
CA ASP A 25 17.81 5.59 -20.77
C ASP A 25 17.64 4.43 -19.76
N LEU A 26 17.35 4.72 -18.49
CA LEU A 26 17.13 3.67 -17.48
C LEU A 26 15.80 2.94 -17.69
N THR A 27 14.72 3.68 -17.97
CA THR A 27 13.40 3.06 -18.17
C THR A 27 13.33 2.19 -19.42
N ASN A 28 14.23 2.38 -20.40
CA ASN A 28 14.37 1.46 -21.51
C ASN A 28 14.74 0.05 -21.06
N SER A 29 15.39 -0.13 -19.90
CA SER A 29 15.71 -1.46 -19.38
C SER A 29 14.57 -2.15 -18.62
N ILE A 30 13.43 -1.48 -18.49
CA ILE A 30 12.23 -2.07 -17.88
C ILE A 30 11.38 -2.69 -19.00
N PRO A 31 11.04 -3.98 -18.93
CA PRO A 31 10.26 -4.64 -19.98
C PRO A 31 8.85 -4.07 -20.10
N ALA A 32 8.29 -4.06 -21.31
CA ALA A 32 6.89 -3.64 -21.55
C ALA A 32 5.86 -4.48 -20.76
N SER A 33 6.23 -5.70 -20.39
CA SER A 33 5.45 -6.62 -19.56
C SER A 33 5.47 -6.32 -18.06
N ALA A 34 6.23 -5.31 -17.60
CA ALA A 34 6.27 -4.94 -16.18
C ALA A 34 4.85 -4.63 -15.66
N ALA A 35 4.44 -5.36 -14.63
CA ALA A 35 3.15 -5.20 -13.96
C ALA A 35 3.18 -4.04 -12.98
N THR A 36 4.29 -3.85 -12.28
CA THR A 36 4.50 -2.68 -11.41
C THR A 36 5.88 -2.11 -11.64
N VAL A 37 5.99 -0.78 -11.65
CA VAL A 37 7.23 -0.01 -11.72
C VAL A 37 7.24 0.99 -10.58
N ILE A 38 8.30 0.98 -9.77
CA ILE A 38 8.54 1.93 -8.67
C ILE A 38 9.71 2.81 -9.09
N HIS A 39 9.45 4.10 -9.23
CA HIS A 39 10.47 5.14 -9.36
C HIS A 39 10.76 5.74 -7.99
N ILE A 40 12.05 5.94 -7.71
CA ILE A 40 12.56 6.55 -6.49
C ILE A 40 13.45 7.72 -6.91
N ASP A 41 13.06 8.94 -6.52
CA ASP A 41 13.90 10.13 -6.69
C ASP A 41 14.93 10.16 -5.55
N THR A 42 16.02 9.41 -5.72
CA THR A 42 17.03 9.25 -4.68
C THR A 42 17.66 10.59 -4.29
N LYS A 43 17.83 11.51 -5.26
CA LYS A 43 18.32 12.86 -5.00
C LYS A 43 17.39 13.65 -4.09
N SER A 44 16.09 13.66 -4.41
CA SER A 44 15.08 14.34 -3.61
C SER A 44 15.05 13.76 -2.20
N LEU A 45 15.01 12.43 -2.07
CA LEU A 45 14.98 11.74 -0.79
C LEU A 45 16.23 12.02 0.06
N LEU A 46 17.43 11.93 -0.49
CA LEU A 46 18.67 12.24 0.25
C LEU A 46 18.72 13.71 0.68
N THR A 47 18.25 14.63 -0.17
CA THR A 47 18.19 16.06 0.16
C THR A 47 17.17 16.32 1.27
N LYS A 48 15.98 15.72 1.18
CA LYS A 48 14.89 15.89 2.14
C LYS A 48 15.15 15.18 3.47
N ALA A 49 15.90 14.08 3.46
CA ALA A 49 16.34 13.38 4.67
C ALA A 49 17.33 14.21 5.48
N ASP A 50 18.15 15.05 4.83
CA ASP A 50 19.21 15.87 5.46
C ASP A 50 19.98 15.08 6.54
N TYR A 51 20.21 13.80 6.27
CA TYR A 51 20.74 12.86 7.24
C TYR A 51 22.23 12.62 6.99
N LYS A 52 23.03 12.84 8.02
CA LYS A 52 24.48 12.71 7.98
C LYS A 52 24.90 11.61 8.95
N PRO A 53 24.90 10.33 8.52
CA PRO A 53 25.13 9.19 9.41
C PRO A 53 26.49 9.25 10.12
N LEU A 54 27.50 9.89 9.51
CA LEU A 54 28.84 10.01 10.11
C LEU A 54 28.94 11.09 11.20
N GLU A 55 27.91 11.94 11.38
CA GLU A 55 27.82 12.84 12.52
C GLU A 55 27.27 12.12 13.78
N ASN A 56 26.62 10.95 13.60
CA ASN A 56 26.20 10.12 14.70
C ASN A 56 27.41 9.44 15.37
N LYS A 57 27.60 9.69 16.67
CA LYS A 57 28.73 9.17 17.45
C LYS A 57 28.78 7.64 17.49
N VAL A 58 27.63 6.99 17.67
CA VAL A 58 27.52 5.53 17.73
C VAL A 58 27.90 4.90 16.39
N ILE A 59 27.40 5.43 15.28
CA ILE A 59 27.77 4.92 13.94
C ILE A 59 29.28 5.09 13.71
N LYS A 60 29.82 6.25 14.08
CA LYS A 60 31.26 6.52 13.96
C LYS A 60 32.10 5.58 14.83
N GLU A 61 31.73 5.40 16.10
CA GLU A 61 32.40 4.49 17.03
C GLU A 61 32.30 3.03 16.56
N ALA A 62 31.15 2.61 16.02
CA ALA A 62 30.97 1.28 15.45
C ALA A 62 31.90 1.04 14.25
N LEU A 63 32.00 2.02 13.34
CA LEU A 63 32.95 1.96 12.22
C LEU A 63 34.41 1.92 12.70
N ASP A 64 34.77 2.75 13.68
CA ASP A 64 36.14 2.81 14.21
C ASP A 64 36.52 1.53 14.98
N LYS A 65 35.58 0.93 15.73
CA LYS A 65 35.75 -0.37 16.40
C LYS A 65 35.92 -1.49 15.37
N ALA A 66 35.10 -1.49 14.31
CA ALA A 66 35.18 -2.49 13.24
C ALA A 66 36.52 -2.42 12.49
N LYS A 67 37.10 -1.22 12.33
CA LYS A 67 38.45 -1.03 11.76
C LYS A 67 39.59 -1.45 12.69
N SER A 68 39.46 -1.19 13.99
CA SER A 68 40.56 -1.43 14.95
C SER A 68 40.64 -2.87 15.45
N GLY A 69 39.57 -3.67 15.31
CA GLY A 69 39.49 -5.06 15.77
C GLY A 69 40.29 -6.10 14.97
N GLY A 70 41.23 -5.70 14.10
CA GLY A 70 42.08 -6.61 13.32
C GLY A 70 41.39 -7.32 12.14
N ASN A 71 40.06 -7.31 12.09
CA ASN A 71 39.21 -7.79 10.99
C ASN A 71 38.58 -6.64 10.20
N ALA A 72 39.31 -5.53 9.98
CA ALA A 72 38.85 -4.46 9.09
C ALA A 72 38.72 -5.01 7.67
N THR A 73 37.54 -5.52 7.33
CA THR A 73 37.25 -6.01 6.00
C THR A 73 37.25 -4.82 5.06
N LYS A 74 37.72 -5.01 3.82
CA LYS A 74 37.58 -4.01 2.74
C LYS A 74 36.13 -3.53 2.59
N ALA A 75 35.17 -4.35 3.00
CA ALA A 75 33.75 -4.00 3.08
C ALA A 75 33.46 -2.83 4.04
N ILE A 76 34.13 -2.73 5.19
CA ILE A 76 33.97 -1.61 6.14
C ILE A 76 34.54 -0.31 5.54
N GLU A 77 35.71 -0.38 4.92
CA GLU A 77 36.31 0.78 4.23
C GLU A 77 35.43 1.26 3.07
N GLN A 78 34.87 0.32 2.29
CA GLN A 78 33.92 0.65 1.23
C GLN A 78 32.62 1.22 1.76
N LEU A 79 32.08 0.68 2.86
CA LEU A 79 30.90 1.24 3.51
C LEU A 79 31.14 2.68 3.96
N GLU A 80 32.27 2.97 4.62
CA GLU A 80 32.58 4.35 5.02
C GLU A 80 32.75 5.27 3.80
N SER A 81 33.42 4.81 2.75
CA SER A 81 33.58 5.54 1.49
C SER A 81 32.22 5.87 0.87
N PHE A 82 31.30 4.90 0.85
CA PHE A 82 29.91 5.06 0.42
C PHE A 82 29.13 6.07 1.28
N LEU A 83 29.25 6.00 2.61
CA LEU A 83 28.60 6.93 3.52
C LEU A 83 29.09 8.39 3.35
N LYS A 84 30.35 8.58 2.93
CA LYS A 84 30.90 9.90 2.58
C LYS A 84 30.48 10.35 1.18
N ASN A 85 30.44 9.42 0.24
CA ASN A 85 30.09 9.66 -1.15
C ASN A 85 29.36 8.44 -1.71
N PRO A 86 28.03 8.51 -1.90
CA PRO A 86 27.25 7.38 -2.40
C PRO A 86 27.76 6.82 -3.74
N ASN A 87 28.39 7.64 -4.58
CA ASN A 87 28.89 7.23 -5.89
C ASN A 87 30.32 6.63 -5.85
N SER A 88 30.88 6.39 -4.66
CA SER A 88 32.23 5.82 -4.50
C SER A 88 32.38 4.42 -5.11
N THR A 89 31.27 3.71 -5.25
CA THR A 89 31.16 2.33 -5.74
C THR A 89 31.20 2.21 -7.27
N GLY A 90 31.10 3.33 -8.01
CA GLY A 90 30.89 3.34 -9.46
C GLY A 90 29.43 3.23 -9.88
N ILE A 91 28.50 3.03 -8.94
CA ILE A 91 27.06 3.12 -9.15
C ILE A 91 26.63 4.56 -8.81
N ASP A 92 25.80 5.16 -9.66
CA ASP A 92 25.22 6.48 -9.40
C ASP A 92 23.94 6.34 -8.56
N PHE A 93 24.12 6.35 -7.24
CA PHE A 93 23.02 6.33 -6.27
C PHE A 93 22.36 7.70 -6.08
N LEU A 94 22.88 8.76 -6.70
CA LEU A 94 22.26 10.08 -6.65
C LEU A 94 21.24 10.30 -7.78
N SER A 95 21.27 9.46 -8.82
CA SER A 95 20.27 9.47 -9.89
C SER A 95 18.99 8.70 -9.51
N ASP A 96 17.99 8.76 -10.41
CA ASP A 96 16.76 7.99 -10.28
C ASP A 96 17.05 6.48 -10.16
N CYS A 97 16.37 5.82 -9.23
CA CYS A 97 16.35 4.37 -9.11
C CYS A 97 14.99 3.83 -9.57
N TYR A 98 15.00 2.74 -10.32
CA TYR A 98 13.78 2.06 -10.73
C TYR A 98 13.77 0.62 -10.23
N MET A 99 12.67 0.21 -9.64
CA MET A 99 12.37 -1.20 -9.37
C MET A 99 11.17 -1.61 -10.21
N TYR A 100 11.11 -2.85 -10.63
CA TYR A 100 9.93 -3.37 -11.32
C TYR A 100 9.69 -4.83 -11.02
N MET A 101 8.45 -5.26 -11.25
CA MET A 101 8.04 -6.67 -11.21
C MET A 101 7.20 -6.99 -12.44
N ASP A 102 7.37 -8.19 -12.99
CA ASP A 102 6.46 -8.79 -13.97
C ASP A 102 5.91 -10.12 -13.45
N SER A 103 5.41 -11.01 -14.31
CA SER A 103 4.85 -12.30 -13.89
C SER A 103 5.86 -13.34 -13.40
N THR A 104 7.15 -13.09 -13.61
CA THR A 104 8.22 -14.09 -13.45
C THR A 104 9.44 -13.53 -12.73
N THR A 105 9.73 -12.25 -12.90
CA THR A 105 10.96 -11.60 -12.44
C THR A 105 10.68 -10.30 -11.72
N MET A 106 11.65 -9.88 -10.91
CA MET A 106 11.75 -8.53 -10.40
C MET A 106 13.15 -8.00 -10.67
N GLY A 107 13.23 -6.70 -10.97
CA GLY A 107 14.48 -6.06 -11.33
C GLY A 107 14.69 -4.72 -10.66
N ILE A 108 15.95 -4.35 -10.44
CA ILE A 108 16.38 -3.02 -10.02
C ILE A 108 17.30 -2.45 -11.09
N VAL A 109 16.97 -1.27 -11.60
CA VAL A 109 17.74 -0.54 -12.61
C VAL A 109 18.35 0.70 -11.97
N LEU A 110 19.67 0.82 -12.10
CA LEU A 110 20.47 1.92 -11.59
C LEU A 110 21.38 2.45 -12.70
N LYS A 111 21.81 3.70 -12.57
CA LYS A 111 22.82 4.28 -13.44
C LYS A 111 24.22 3.91 -12.98
N ILE A 112 25.13 3.75 -13.93
CA ILE A 112 26.55 3.57 -13.69
C ILE A 112 27.29 4.89 -13.94
N ASP A 113 28.16 5.24 -13.00
CA ASP A 113 29.11 6.35 -13.10
C ASP A 113 30.48 5.83 -13.59
N ASP A 114 30.94 4.69 -13.06
CA ASP A 114 32.24 4.11 -13.39
C ASP A 114 32.21 2.57 -13.31
N GLN A 115 32.20 1.91 -14.47
CA GLN A 115 32.21 0.45 -14.59
C GLN A 115 33.45 -0.19 -13.95
N LYS A 116 34.60 0.49 -13.98
CA LYS A 116 35.83 -0.06 -13.43
C LYS A 116 35.73 -0.12 -11.92
N LYS A 117 35.23 0.94 -11.28
CA LYS A 117 34.96 0.94 -9.83
C LYS A 117 33.95 -0.12 -9.43
N LEU A 118 32.88 -0.32 -10.22
CA LEU A 118 31.92 -1.39 -9.97
C LEU A 118 32.59 -2.77 -10.05
N LYS A 119 33.38 -3.02 -11.11
CA LYS A 119 34.14 -4.28 -11.26
C LYS A 119 35.12 -4.49 -10.10
N GLU A 120 35.82 -3.44 -9.68
CA GLU A 120 36.71 -3.47 -8.53
C GLU A 120 35.98 -3.74 -7.22
N LEU A 121 34.80 -3.14 -7.01
CA LEU A 121 33.95 -3.41 -5.85
C LEU A 121 33.60 -4.90 -5.79
N LEU A 122 33.10 -5.46 -6.89
CA LEU A 122 32.69 -6.87 -6.98
C LEU A 122 33.86 -7.83 -6.75
N ILE A 123 35.00 -7.62 -7.41
CA ILE A 123 36.15 -8.53 -7.33
C ILE A 123 36.94 -8.34 -6.03
N LYS A 124 37.23 -7.08 -5.65
CA LYS A 124 38.17 -6.80 -4.55
C LYS A 124 37.49 -6.73 -3.19
N THR A 125 36.23 -6.28 -3.12
CA THR A 125 35.51 -6.06 -1.85
C THR A 125 34.62 -7.25 -1.53
N PHE A 126 33.86 -7.73 -2.50
CA PHE A 126 33.03 -8.92 -2.36
C PHE A 126 33.76 -10.22 -2.72
N GLU A 127 35.05 -10.14 -3.07
CA GLU A 127 35.94 -11.28 -3.32
C GLU A 127 35.42 -12.25 -4.39
N LEU A 128 34.68 -11.72 -5.37
CA LEU A 128 34.13 -12.53 -6.45
C LEU A 128 35.23 -12.90 -7.48
N PRO A 129 35.34 -14.18 -7.88
CA PRO A 129 36.27 -14.62 -8.92
C PRO A 129 36.01 -13.90 -10.25
N GLU A 130 37.05 -13.35 -10.86
CA GLU A 130 36.93 -12.64 -12.14
C GLU A 130 36.39 -13.53 -13.27
N GLN A 131 36.60 -14.85 -13.19
CA GLN A 131 36.06 -15.82 -14.16
C GLN A 131 34.54 -15.94 -14.14
N MET A 132 33.86 -15.43 -13.10
CA MET A 132 32.40 -15.37 -13.05
C MET A 132 31.83 -14.22 -13.88
N LEU A 133 32.68 -13.31 -14.36
CA LEU A 133 32.29 -12.20 -15.22
C LEU A 133 32.30 -12.65 -16.68
N GLU A 134 31.16 -12.50 -17.33
CA GLU A 134 30.99 -12.80 -18.75
C GLU A 134 30.65 -11.52 -19.51
N GLU A 135 31.50 -11.14 -20.46
CA GLU A 135 31.26 -9.98 -21.32
C GLU A 135 30.83 -10.43 -22.72
N LYS A 136 29.66 -9.96 -23.15
CA LYS A 136 29.10 -10.24 -24.47
C LYS A 136 28.24 -9.07 -24.94
N ASP A 137 28.41 -8.68 -26.20
CA ASP A 137 27.61 -7.62 -26.85
C ASP A 137 27.57 -6.29 -26.08
N GLY A 138 28.67 -5.93 -25.41
CA GLY A 138 28.79 -4.71 -24.61
C GLY A 138 28.09 -4.76 -23.24
N VAL A 139 27.63 -5.94 -22.83
CA VAL A 139 27.05 -6.21 -21.51
C VAL A 139 27.99 -7.14 -20.75
N THR A 140 28.35 -6.76 -19.53
CA THR A 140 29.01 -7.67 -18.58
C THR A 140 27.95 -8.25 -17.65
N THR A 141 27.98 -9.56 -17.42
CA THR A 141 27.06 -10.26 -16.52
C THR A 141 27.81 -11.04 -15.46
N LEU A 142 27.16 -11.22 -14.32
CA LEU A 142 27.61 -11.98 -13.17
C LEU A 142 26.43 -12.78 -12.62
N SER A 143 26.57 -14.10 -12.56
CA SER A 143 25.60 -14.98 -11.90
C SER A 143 26.12 -15.40 -10.55
N ALA A 144 25.64 -14.75 -9.48
CA ALA A 144 26.04 -15.10 -8.13
C ALA A 144 25.37 -16.41 -7.65
N GLN A 145 24.15 -16.71 -8.14
CA GLN A 145 23.34 -17.91 -7.84
C GLN A 145 22.41 -18.25 -9.01
N GLN A 146 21.78 -19.43 -9.01
CA GLN A 146 20.85 -19.85 -10.09
C GLN A 146 19.66 -18.89 -10.32
N ASN A 147 19.28 -18.12 -9.28
CA ASN A 147 18.08 -17.29 -9.29
C ASN A 147 18.36 -15.79 -9.34
N PHE A 148 19.63 -15.36 -9.48
CA PHE A 148 20.00 -13.95 -9.44
C PHE A 148 21.14 -13.64 -10.40
N VAL A 149 20.92 -12.65 -11.27
CA VAL A 149 21.91 -12.16 -12.23
C VAL A 149 22.07 -10.65 -12.09
N ILE A 150 23.31 -10.21 -12.03
CA ILE A 150 23.68 -8.80 -12.19
C ILE A 150 24.20 -8.64 -13.61
N GLY A 151 23.74 -7.63 -14.33
CA GLY A 151 24.38 -7.24 -15.58
C GLY A 151 24.49 -5.74 -15.72
N TRP A 152 25.49 -5.30 -16.49
CA TRP A 152 25.72 -3.89 -16.70
C TRP A 152 26.31 -3.55 -18.08
N THR A 153 25.96 -2.36 -18.54
CA THR A 153 26.57 -1.65 -19.67
C THR A 153 27.45 -0.52 -19.15
N LYS A 154 27.89 0.40 -20.01
CA LYS A 154 28.67 1.59 -19.61
C LYS A 154 27.90 2.57 -18.74
N ASP A 155 26.58 2.55 -18.84
CA ASP A 155 25.67 3.56 -18.31
C ASP A 155 24.61 2.97 -17.37
N LYS A 156 24.38 1.65 -17.37
CA LYS A 156 23.27 1.01 -16.66
C LYS A 156 23.70 -0.24 -15.93
N LEU A 157 23.08 -0.46 -14.78
CA LEU A 157 23.16 -1.66 -13.99
C LEU A 157 21.74 -2.23 -13.85
N LEU A 158 21.59 -3.53 -14.05
CA LEU A 158 20.37 -4.28 -13.80
C LEU A 158 20.67 -5.45 -12.85
N LEU A 159 19.98 -5.47 -11.72
CA LEU A 159 19.91 -6.63 -10.83
C LEU A 159 18.58 -7.33 -11.14
N LEU A 160 18.61 -8.61 -11.49
CA LEU A 160 17.43 -9.39 -11.87
C LEU A 160 17.34 -10.68 -11.05
N THR A 161 16.17 -10.95 -10.49
CA THR A 161 15.86 -12.23 -9.83
C THR A 161 14.50 -12.75 -10.28
N TYR A 162 14.30 -14.05 -10.16
CA TYR A 162 12.96 -14.63 -10.20
C TYR A 162 12.11 -14.12 -9.03
N MET A 163 10.80 -14.02 -9.25
CA MET A 163 9.84 -13.82 -8.18
C MET A 163 9.75 -15.07 -7.30
N GLY A 164 9.55 -14.90 -5.99
CA GLY A 164 9.44 -16.04 -5.07
C GLY A 164 8.30 -17.02 -5.42
N THR A 165 7.28 -16.52 -6.11
CA THR A 165 6.11 -17.25 -6.53
C THR A 165 6.38 -18.25 -7.65
N VAL A 166 7.49 -18.12 -8.39
CA VAL A 166 7.83 -19.06 -9.46
C VAL A 166 8.68 -20.24 -8.99
N TYR A 167 9.09 -20.29 -7.72
CA TYR A 167 9.86 -21.41 -7.18
C TYR A 167 9.09 -22.74 -7.15
N TYR A 168 7.76 -22.70 -7.27
CA TYR A 168 6.91 -23.90 -7.39
C TYR A 168 6.71 -24.36 -8.85
N ARG A 169 7.30 -23.67 -9.83
CA ARG A 169 7.18 -24.01 -11.24
C ARG A 169 8.32 -24.92 -11.70
N ASP A 170 8.08 -25.62 -12.80
CA ASP A 170 9.13 -26.30 -13.54
C ASP A 170 10.19 -25.26 -13.98
N HIS A 171 11.39 -25.38 -13.43
CA HIS A 171 12.50 -24.45 -13.70
C HIS A 171 12.95 -24.51 -15.16
N SER A 172 12.68 -25.62 -15.89
CA SER A 172 12.97 -25.72 -17.32
C SER A 172 12.06 -24.84 -18.19
N ALA A 173 10.92 -24.40 -17.65
CA ALA A 173 10.00 -23.48 -18.30
C ALA A 173 10.28 -22.01 -17.96
N LEU A 174 11.24 -21.72 -17.07
CA LEU A 174 11.60 -20.36 -16.70
C LEU A 174 12.57 -19.75 -17.72
N PRO A 175 12.45 -18.43 -17.99
CA PRO A 175 13.33 -17.76 -18.93
C PRO A 175 14.73 -17.62 -18.33
N ASP A 176 15.77 -17.91 -19.12
CA ASP A 176 17.16 -17.72 -18.70
C ASP A 176 17.43 -16.25 -18.31
N LEU A 177 17.81 -16.03 -17.04
CA LEU A 177 18.01 -14.69 -16.49
C LEU A 177 19.16 -13.94 -17.17
N LYS A 178 20.24 -14.62 -17.59
CA LYS A 178 21.35 -13.96 -18.30
C LYS A 178 20.89 -13.40 -19.64
N THR A 179 20.13 -14.18 -20.40
CA THR A 179 19.53 -13.78 -21.66
C THR A 179 18.57 -12.60 -21.45
N LEU A 180 17.73 -12.65 -20.41
CA LEU A 180 16.81 -11.55 -20.08
C LEU A 180 17.55 -10.26 -19.70
N VAL A 181 18.55 -10.34 -18.82
CA VAL A 181 19.36 -9.18 -18.43
C VAL A 181 20.01 -8.54 -19.65
N THR A 182 20.59 -9.36 -20.54
CA THR A 182 21.26 -8.88 -21.76
C THR A 182 20.26 -8.19 -22.68
N LYS A 183 19.09 -8.80 -22.91
CA LYS A 183 18.01 -8.24 -23.71
C LYS A 183 17.54 -6.91 -23.11
N GLN A 184 17.25 -6.86 -21.82
CA GLN A 184 16.73 -5.65 -21.18
C GLN A 184 17.73 -4.49 -21.15
N LEU A 185 19.01 -4.76 -20.94
CA LEU A 185 20.03 -3.71 -20.97
C LEU A 185 20.24 -3.13 -22.38
N THR A 186 19.89 -3.88 -23.43
CA THR A 186 20.10 -3.50 -24.84
C THR A 186 18.80 -3.14 -25.59
N GLN A 187 17.63 -3.34 -24.99
CA GLN A 187 16.34 -3.11 -25.64
C GLN A 187 16.06 -1.62 -25.88
N THR A 188 15.21 -1.35 -26.85
CA THR A 188 14.82 0.01 -27.24
C THR A 188 13.57 0.48 -26.51
N ALA A 189 13.27 1.80 -26.59
CA ALA A 189 12.04 2.36 -26.05
C ALA A 189 10.77 1.63 -26.52
N LYS A 190 10.76 1.12 -27.76
CA LYS A 190 9.63 0.38 -28.36
C LYS A 190 9.39 -1.00 -27.73
N GLU A 191 10.41 -1.60 -27.14
CA GLU A 191 10.35 -2.93 -26.50
C GLU A 191 10.20 -2.83 -24.97
N SER A 192 10.34 -1.62 -24.44
CA SER A 192 10.32 -1.30 -23.02
C SER A 192 8.97 -0.78 -22.54
N ILE A 193 8.87 -0.52 -21.23
CA ILE A 193 7.73 0.16 -20.62
C ILE A 193 7.43 1.53 -21.26
N ASN A 194 8.43 2.19 -21.87
CA ASN A 194 8.25 3.46 -22.59
C ASN A 194 7.39 3.33 -23.86
N SER A 195 7.07 2.11 -24.31
CA SER A 195 6.08 1.88 -25.36
C SER A 195 4.66 2.22 -24.92
N LYS A 196 4.39 2.30 -23.60
CA LYS A 196 3.08 2.63 -23.05
C LYS A 196 2.91 4.14 -22.89
N LYS A 197 1.86 4.68 -23.50
CA LYS A 197 1.50 6.10 -23.36
C LYS A 197 1.16 6.45 -21.91
N SER A 198 0.43 5.58 -21.22
CA SER A 198 0.09 5.72 -19.79
C SER A 198 1.34 5.88 -18.91
N PHE A 199 2.38 5.08 -19.16
CA PHE A 199 3.65 5.17 -18.41
C PHE A 199 4.38 6.49 -18.66
N ALA A 200 4.42 6.97 -19.91
CA ALA A 200 5.04 8.25 -20.25
C ALA A 200 4.35 9.43 -19.53
N GLU A 201 3.02 9.40 -19.44
CA GLU A 201 2.27 10.39 -18.67
C GLU A 201 2.52 10.25 -17.16
N PHE A 202 2.52 9.02 -16.63
CA PHE A 202 2.84 8.73 -15.24
C PHE A 202 4.19 9.31 -14.81
N ILE A 203 5.26 8.98 -15.55
CA ILE A 203 6.62 9.34 -15.12
C ILE A 203 6.87 10.85 -15.22
N SER A 204 6.12 11.56 -16.06
CA SER A 204 6.15 13.03 -16.09
C SER A 204 5.60 13.69 -14.81
N ASN A 205 4.80 12.96 -14.03
CA ASN A 205 4.21 13.40 -12.77
C ASN A 205 4.95 12.86 -11.53
N LYS A 206 6.15 12.29 -11.72
CA LYS A 206 6.91 11.65 -10.65
C LYS A 206 7.13 12.57 -9.44
N LYS A 207 7.13 11.94 -8.27
CA LYS A 207 7.38 12.49 -6.93
C LYS A 207 8.56 11.76 -6.28
N ASP A 208 8.77 11.98 -4.99
CA ASP A 208 9.86 11.34 -4.22
C ASP A 208 9.83 9.81 -4.37
N ILE A 209 8.63 9.22 -4.30
CA ILE A 209 8.38 7.82 -4.66
C ILE A 209 7.14 7.77 -5.54
N SER A 210 7.22 7.11 -6.70
CA SER A 210 6.12 6.99 -7.66
C SER A 210 5.96 5.54 -8.08
N ILE A 211 4.74 5.01 -8.00
CA ILE A 211 4.45 3.61 -8.27
C ILE A 211 3.44 3.58 -9.41
N PHE A 212 3.76 2.89 -10.50
CA PHE A 212 2.86 2.62 -11.62
C PHE A 212 2.50 1.15 -11.64
N SER A 213 1.23 0.82 -11.78
CA SER A 213 0.74 -0.55 -11.87
C SER A 213 -0.19 -0.72 -13.06
N SER A 214 0.09 -1.74 -13.87
CA SER A 214 -0.67 -2.08 -15.07
C SER A 214 -1.51 -3.31 -14.84
N TYR A 215 -2.84 -3.15 -14.85
CA TYR A 215 -3.74 -4.28 -14.60
C TYR A 215 -3.70 -5.33 -15.71
N SER A 216 -3.47 -4.93 -16.96
CA SER A 216 -3.28 -5.89 -18.06
C SER A 216 -2.06 -6.79 -17.85
N ASN A 217 -0.97 -6.25 -17.29
CA ASN A 217 0.23 -7.03 -17.01
C ASN A 217 0.12 -7.81 -15.68
N ILE A 218 -0.70 -7.33 -14.73
CA ILE A 218 -0.96 -8.03 -13.47
C ILE A 218 -1.67 -9.38 -13.70
N LYS A 219 -2.47 -9.51 -14.77
CA LYS A 219 -3.09 -10.79 -15.20
C LYS A 219 -2.08 -11.93 -15.18
N GLY A 220 -0.90 -11.73 -15.79
CA GLY A 220 0.14 -12.75 -15.86
C GLY A 220 0.72 -13.15 -14.50
N MET A 221 0.74 -12.22 -13.53
CA MET A 221 1.20 -12.50 -12.17
C MET A 221 0.15 -13.30 -11.39
N TRP A 222 -1.11 -12.86 -11.40
CA TRP A 222 -2.18 -13.45 -10.61
C TRP A 222 -2.72 -14.76 -11.18
N SER A 223 -2.81 -14.90 -12.51
CA SER A 223 -3.19 -16.17 -13.17
C SER A 223 -2.24 -17.32 -12.82
N SER A 224 -1.01 -16.99 -12.44
CA SER A 224 0.00 -17.95 -12.09
C SER A 224 0.02 -18.34 -10.60
N LEU A 225 -0.74 -17.62 -9.79
CA LEU A 225 -0.76 -17.72 -8.33
C LEU A 225 -2.09 -18.27 -7.82
N LEU A 226 -3.19 -17.64 -8.23
CA LEU A 226 -4.51 -17.89 -7.66
C LEU A 226 -5.07 -19.28 -8.02
N PRO A 227 -5.11 -19.71 -9.30
CA PRO A 227 -5.70 -21.02 -9.63
C PRO A 227 -4.98 -22.20 -8.95
N PRO A 228 -3.63 -22.29 -8.93
CA PRO A 228 -2.95 -23.35 -8.18
C PRO A 228 -3.22 -23.29 -6.67
N ALA A 229 -3.22 -22.09 -6.06
CA ALA A 229 -3.50 -21.93 -4.64
C ALA A 229 -4.92 -22.40 -4.27
N LEU A 230 -5.90 -22.10 -5.11
CA LEU A 230 -7.31 -22.47 -4.89
C LEU A 230 -7.56 -23.95 -5.21
N ALA A 231 -6.89 -24.51 -6.22
CA ALA A 231 -6.92 -25.95 -6.49
C ALA A 231 -6.35 -26.76 -5.31
N MET A 232 -5.28 -26.28 -4.66
CA MET A 232 -4.76 -26.88 -3.43
C MET A 232 -5.76 -26.82 -2.25
N GLN A 233 -6.72 -25.89 -2.27
CA GLN A 233 -7.79 -25.78 -1.28
C GLN A 233 -9.07 -26.54 -1.69
N GLY A 234 -9.02 -27.33 -2.78
CA GLY A 234 -10.13 -28.16 -3.22
C GLY A 234 -11.22 -27.42 -4.02
N HIS A 235 -10.99 -26.17 -4.40
CA HIS A 235 -11.90 -25.41 -5.26
C HIS A 235 -11.67 -25.73 -6.74
N ASP A 236 -12.71 -25.63 -7.58
CA ASP A 236 -12.57 -25.76 -9.04
C ASP A 236 -11.78 -24.56 -9.60
N GLY A 237 -10.48 -24.78 -9.77
CA GLY A 237 -9.57 -23.79 -10.35
C GLY A 237 -9.99 -23.31 -11.74
N ASN A 238 -10.81 -24.06 -12.49
CA ASN A 238 -11.30 -23.65 -13.81
C ASN A 238 -12.38 -22.57 -13.71
N ALA A 239 -13.34 -22.73 -12.79
CA ALA A 239 -14.40 -21.74 -12.55
C ALA A 239 -13.80 -20.39 -12.12
N VAL A 240 -12.83 -20.43 -11.20
CA VAL A 240 -12.12 -19.22 -10.76
C VAL A 240 -11.28 -18.62 -11.88
N ASN A 241 -10.60 -19.45 -12.69
CA ASN A 241 -9.81 -18.94 -13.81
C ASN A 241 -10.67 -18.24 -14.87
N LYS A 242 -11.90 -18.72 -15.12
CA LYS A 242 -12.86 -18.07 -16.01
C LYS A 242 -13.26 -16.68 -15.50
N MET A 243 -13.68 -16.59 -14.24
CA MET A 243 -14.00 -15.31 -13.59
C MET A 243 -12.83 -14.33 -13.63
N LEU A 244 -11.61 -14.80 -13.27
CA LEU A 244 -10.42 -13.96 -13.29
C LEU A 244 -10.16 -13.44 -14.70
N THR A 245 -10.37 -14.28 -15.72
CA THR A 245 -10.24 -13.87 -17.13
C THR A 245 -11.20 -12.75 -17.49
N GLU A 246 -12.48 -12.86 -17.12
CA GLU A 246 -13.49 -11.82 -17.34
C GLU A 246 -13.12 -10.51 -16.62
N LEU A 247 -12.68 -10.60 -15.36
CA LEU A 247 -12.18 -9.46 -14.60
C LEU A 247 -10.99 -8.79 -15.29
N TYR A 248 -9.99 -9.56 -15.74
CA TYR A 248 -8.82 -8.98 -16.41
C TYR A 248 -9.17 -8.32 -17.74
N ASP A 249 -10.12 -8.87 -18.49
CA ASP A 249 -10.56 -8.30 -19.75
C ASP A 249 -11.33 -6.98 -19.53
N GLN A 250 -12.03 -6.84 -18.40
CA GLN A 250 -12.62 -5.57 -17.99
C GLN A 250 -11.57 -4.54 -17.54
N LEU A 251 -10.47 -4.99 -16.94
CA LEU A 251 -9.35 -4.14 -16.48
C LEU A 251 -8.29 -3.87 -17.57
N LYS A 252 -8.55 -4.33 -18.80
CA LYS A 252 -7.63 -4.14 -19.92
C LYS A 252 -7.40 -2.65 -20.20
N ASP A 253 -6.15 -2.29 -20.47
CA ASP A 253 -5.72 -0.91 -20.81
C ASP A 253 -5.94 0.12 -19.67
N ILE A 254 -6.30 -0.35 -18.47
CA ILE A 254 -6.41 0.45 -17.25
C ILE A 254 -5.14 0.25 -16.42
N ASN A 255 -4.61 1.36 -15.95
CA ASN A 255 -3.42 1.43 -15.13
C ASN A 255 -3.70 2.38 -13.95
N THR A 256 -3.02 2.17 -12.84
CA THR A 256 -3.11 3.04 -11.66
C THR A 256 -1.72 3.52 -11.29
N ALA A 257 -1.62 4.71 -10.71
CA ALA A 257 -0.40 5.14 -10.08
C ALA A 257 -0.65 5.68 -8.68
N ALA A 258 0.33 5.48 -7.81
CA ALA A 258 0.42 6.09 -6.49
C ALA A 258 1.68 6.95 -6.41
N PHE A 259 1.58 8.07 -5.70
CA PHE A 259 2.67 9.02 -5.52
C PHE A 259 2.80 9.36 -4.04
N ILE A 260 4.03 9.42 -3.55
CA ILE A 260 4.37 9.76 -2.17
C ILE A 260 5.32 10.94 -2.21
N SER A 261 5.07 11.95 -1.39
CA SER A 261 5.94 13.11 -1.22
C SER A 261 6.14 13.42 0.26
N PHE A 262 7.39 13.58 0.67
CA PHE A 262 7.75 14.04 2.00
C PHE A 262 7.81 15.55 1.97
N GLU A 263 6.88 16.19 2.67
CA GLU A 263 6.78 17.65 2.75
C GLU A 263 6.93 18.11 4.20
N LYS A 264 7.09 19.42 4.40
CA LYS A 264 7.18 19.97 5.75
C LYS A 264 5.85 19.74 6.51
N GLY A 265 5.91 18.96 7.59
CA GLY A 265 4.76 18.70 8.46
C GLY A 265 3.78 17.63 7.95
N GLU A 266 4.06 16.98 6.81
CA GLU A 266 3.21 15.90 6.31
C GLU A 266 3.96 14.95 5.35
N ILE A 267 3.43 13.74 5.25
CA ILE A 267 3.70 12.82 4.14
C ILE A 267 2.43 12.84 3.29
N ALA A 268 2.55 13.33 2.06
CA ALA A 268 1.43 13.42 1.12
C ALA A 268 1.37 12.16 0.26
N PHE A 269 0.16 11.65 0.05
CA PHE A 269 -0.14 10.50 -0.80
C PHE A 269 -1.17 10.93 -1.85
N SER A 270 -0.99 10.51 -3.09
CA SER A 270 -2.02 10.68 -4.11
C SER A 270 -2.07 9.47 -5.03
N ASN A 271 -3.22 9.21 -5.63
CA ASN A 271 -3.35 8.23 -6.70
C ASN A 271 -4.02 8.85 -7.93
N LYS A 272 -3.74 8.27 -9.10
CA LYS A 272 -4.37 8.64 -10.36
C LYS A 272 -4.58 7.41 -11.23
N MET A 273 -5.70 7.38 -11.94
CA MET A 273 -5.96 6.38 -12.97
C MET A 273 -5.38 6.83 -14.32
N TYR A 274 -4.82 5.88 -15.07
CA TYR A 274 -4.26 6.10 -16.41
C TYR A 274 -4.81 5.07 -17.38
N TYR A 275 -5.02 5.50 -18.63
CA TYR A 275 -5.66 4.68 -19.65
C TYR A 275 -4.82 4.68 -20.93
N ASP A 276 -4.61 3.50 -21.50
CA ASP A 276 -3.93 3.39 -22.80
C ASP A 276 -4.87 3.72 -23.98
N THR A 277 -6.19 3.63 -23.77
CA THR A 277 -7.23 3.95 -24.77
C THR A 277 -8.36 4.81 -24.18
N PRO A 278 -8.98 5.73 -24.95
CA PRO A 278 -10.18 6.47 -24.53
C PRO A 278 -11.38 5.56 -24.22
N GLU A 279 -11.49 4.42 -24.90
CA GLU A 279 -12.55 3.44 -24.66
C GLU A 279 -12.44 2.81 -23.27
N ALA A 280 -11.22 2.50 -22.81
CA ALA A 280 -10.99 1.97 -21.47
C ALA A 280 -11.35 3.00 -20.39
N GLU A 281 -10.98 4.27 -20.58
CA GLU A 281 -11.37 5.37 -19.69
C GLU A 281 -12.88 5.49 -19.58
N LYS A 282 -13.58 5.52 -20.72
CA LYS A 282 -15.04 5.61 -20.75
C LYS A 282 -15.70 4.43 -20.03
N LYS A 283 -15.27 3.20 -20.34
CA LYS A 283 -15.82 1.97 -19.72
C LYS A 283 -15.62 1.97 -18.21
N PHE A 284 -14.42 2.35 -17.75
CA PHE A 284 -14.12 2.41 -16.31
C PHE A 284 -14.98 3.45 -15.61
N ASN A 285 -15.09 4.66 -16.17
CA ASN A 285 -15.90 5.73 -15.59
C ASN A 285 -17.40 5.37 -15.55
N GLU A 286 -17.92 4.73 -16.61
CA GLU A 286 -19.29 4.22 -16.64
C GLU A 286 -19.51 3.19 -15.52
N LEU A 287 -18.63 2.20 -15.40
CA LEU A 287 -18.69 1.17 -14.37
C LEU A 287 -18.60 1.77 -12.95
N ALA A 288 -17.62 2.64 -12.70
CA ALA A 288 -17.44 3.33 -11.43
C ALA A 288 -18.70 4.12 -11.03
N SER A 289 -19.33 4.81 -11.99
CA SER A 289 -20.54 5.59 -11.76
C SER A 289 -21.78 4.74 -11.43
N GLN A 290 -21.82 3.49 -11.89
CA GLN A 290 -22.90 2.54 -11.60
C GLN A 290 -22.80 1.96 -10.19
N MET A 291 -21.57 1.80 -9.67
CA MET A 291 -21.32 1.17 -8.37
C MET A 291 -21.17 2.16 -7.23
N THR A 292 -20.83 3.42 -7.53
CA THR A 292 -20.51 4.42 -6.50
C THR A 292 -21.30 5.72 -6.68
N GLY A 293 -21.37 6.50 -5.61
CA GLY A 293 -21.96 7.83 -5.63
C GLY A 293 -21.11 8.84 -4.86
N LYS A 294 -21.79 9.86 -4.30
CA LYS A 294 -21.17 10.91 -3.50
C LYS A 294 -21.58 10.74 -2.04
N LEU A 295 -20.59 10.74 -1.17
CA LEU A 295 -20.77 10.69 0.27
C LEU A 295 -21.60 11.88 0.76
N LYS A 296 -22.59 11.57 1.60
CA LYS A 296 -23.28 12.57 2.42
C LYS A 296 -22.42 12.94 3.63
N GLY A 297 -21.74 11.95 4.21
CA GLY A 297 -20.88 12.09 5.38
C GLY A 297 -21.64 12.10 6.72
N ASP A 298 -22.97 11.94 6.71
CA ASP A 298 -23.82 12.10 7.91
C ASP A 298 -23.55 11.06 9.00
N GLN A 299 -23.06 9.87 8.63
CA GLN A 299 -22.74 8.79 9.56
C GLN A 299 -21.53 9.15 10.44
N LEU A 300 -20.62 9.99 9.95
CA LEU A 300 -19.37 10.36 10.64
C LEU A 300 -19.60 11.26 11.85
N LYS A 301 -20.80 11.85 12.01
CA LYS A 301 -21.15 12.67 13.18
C LYS A 301 -21.32 11.87 14.47
N TYR A 302 -21.47 10.55 14.37
CA TYR A 302 -21.59 9.69 15.54
C TYR A 302 -20.25 9.43 16.23
N PHE A 303 -19.13 9.75 15.57
CA PHE A 303 -17.79 9.74 16.13
C PHE A 303 -17.49 11.09 16.79
N THR A 304 -17.42 11.10 18.13
CA THR A 304 -17.09 12.29 18.93
C THR A 304 -15.58 12.49 19.03
N ASP A 305 -14.85 11.39 19.20
CA ASP A 305 -13.40 11.33 19.04
C ASP A 305 -13.05 10.81 17.65
N LYS A 306 -11.87 11.18 17.13
CA LYS A 306 -11.37 10.61 15.87
C LYS A 306 -11.10 9.12 16.08
N PRO A 307 -11.65 8.23 15.23
CA PRO A 307 -11.39 6.81 15.33
C PRO A 307 -9.92 6.52 15.03
N ILE A 308 -9.43 5.35 15.47
CA ILE A 308 -8.12 4.84 15.04
C ILE A 308 -8.08 4.74 13.51
N PHE A 309 -9.14 4.20 12.93
CA PHE A 309 -9.35 4.08 11.49
C PHE A 309 -10.84 4.17 11.17
N SER A 310 -11.22 4.92 10.15
CA SER A 310 -12.56 4.91 9.55
C SER A 310 -12.45 4.95 8.04
N ILE A 311 -13.29 4.16 7.38
CA ILE A 311 -13.53 4.22 5.94
C ILE A 311 -15.02 4.40 5.69
N SER A 312 -15.36 5.40 4.88
CA SER A 312 -16.70 5.67 4.40
C SER A 312 -16.69 5.69 2.88
N ALA A 313 -17.63 5.02 2.25
CA ALA A 313 -17.84 5.08 0.80
C ALA A 313 -19.32 5.16 0.48
N ASN A 314 -19.68 5.86 -0.59
CA ASN A 314 -21.05 5.85 -1.08
C ASN A 314 -21.22 4.76 -2.15
N MET A 315 -22.07 3.79 -1.86
CA MET A 315 -22.25 2.58 -2.67
C MET A 315 -23.66 2.50 -3.25
N LYS A 316 -23.73 2.01 -4.50
CA LYS A 316 -24.96 1.69 -5.23
C LYS A 316 -25.06 0.17 -5.36
N GLY A 317 -25.77 -0.44 -4.42
CA GLY A 317 -25.89 -1.89 -4.31
C GLY A 317 -26.36 -2.58 -5.57
N GLU A 318 -27.30 -1.98 -6.32
CA GLU A 318 -27.81 -2.56 -7.56
C GLU A 318 -26.71 -2.67 -8.64
N GLY A 319 -25.89 -1.62 -8.80
CA GLY A 319 -24.75 -1.66 -9.72
C GLY A 319 -23.70 -2.68 -9.28
N ILE A 320 -23.43 -2.76 -7.97
CA ILE A 320 -22.50 -3.76 -7.40
C ILE A 320 -23.00 -5.18 -7.64
N TYR A 321 -24.29 -5.46 -7.37
CA TYR A 321 -24.88 -6.77 -7.61
C TYR A 321 -24.77 -7.16 -9.09
N ASN A 322 -25.17 -6.27 -10.01
CA ASN A 322 -25.11 -6.54 -11.44
C ASN A 322 -23.69 -6.83 -11.90
N TYR A 323 -22.71 -6.07 -11.40
CA TYR A 323 -21.30 -6.27 -11.71
C TYR A 323 -20.77 -7.62 -11.21
N LEU A 324 -21.04 -7.96 -9.94
CA LEU A 324 -20.65 -9.25 -9.36
C LEU A 324 -21.34 -10.42 -10.07
N ASN A 325 -22.58 -10.23 -10.50
CA ASN A 325 -23.33 -11.23 -11.24
C ASN A 325 -22.76 -11.45 -12.64
N GLU A 326 -22.39 -10.38 -13.35
CA GLU A 326 -21.73 -10.45 -14.66
C GLU A 326 -20.42 -11.25 -14.59
N LEU A 327 -19.64 -11.06 -13.52
CA LEU A 327 -18.39 -11.78 -13.27
C LEU A 327 -18.56 -13.22 -12.74
N GLY A 328 -19.80 -13.66 -12.49
CA GLY A 328 -20.08 -14.98 -11.90
C GLY A 328 -19.78 -15.12 -10.40
N PHE A 329 -19.51 -14.02 -9.68
CA PHE A 329 -19.31 -14.06 -8.21
C PHE A 329 -20.58 -14.46 -7.47
N ILE A 330 -21.75 -13.99 -7.91
CA ILE A 330 -23.02 -14.31 -7.25
C ILE A 330 -23.27 -15.82 -7.24
N SER A 331 -23.10 -16.50 -8.38
CA SER A 331 -23.28 -17.96 -8.45
C SER A 331 -22.32 -18.72 -7.53
N LEU A 332 -21.07 -18.25 -7.37
CA LEU A 332 -20.11 -18.88 -6.46
C LEU A 332 -20.50 -18.71 -4.99
N ILE A 333 -21.03 -17.54 -4.63
CA ILE A 333 -21.53 -17.29 -3.27
C ILE A 333 -22.73 -18.20 -2.98
N GLU A 334 -23.67 -18.33 -3.92
CA GLU A 334 -24.83 -19.19 -3.79
C GLU A 334 -24.44 -20.67 -3.66
N GLU A 335 -23.52 -21.15 -4.50
CA GLU A 335 -22.99 -22.52 -4.44
C GLU A 335 -22.27 -22.79 -3.10
N SER A 336 -21.42 -21.87 -2.65
CA SER A 336 -20.64 -22.02 -1.41
C SER A 336 -21.53 -21.94 -0.16
N ALA A 337 -22.56 -21.10 -0.19
CA ALA A 337 -23.45 -20.96 0.95
C ALA A 337 -24.51 -22.07 1.02
N GLY A 338 -24.79 -22.78 -0.07
CA GLY A 338 -25.75 -23.87 -0.11
C GLY A 338 -27.14 -23.42 0.34
N SER A 339 -27.79 -24.21 1.22
CA SER A 339 -29.10 -23.85 1.79
C SER A 339 -29.03 -22.75 2.85
N ASN A 340 -27.85 -22.33 3.31
CA ASN A 340 -27.75 -21.35 4.40
C ASN A 340 -28.43 -20.02 4.04
N LEU A 341 -28.28 -19.53 2.81
CA LEU A 341 -28.91 -18.26 2.41
C LEU A 341 -30.43 -18.34 2.45
N SER A 342 -31.01 -19.44 1.96
CA SER A 342 -32.46 -19.63 1.96
C SER A 342 -33.01 -19.89 3.37
N GLU A 343 -32.28 -20.62 4.21
CA GLU A 343 -32.58 -20.80 5.64
C GLU A 343 -32.49 -19.49 6.44
N LEU A 344 -31.63 -18.58 6.02
CA LEU A 344 -31.54 -17.22 6.56
C LEU A 344 -32.60 -16.27 5.95
N GLY A 345 -33.35 -16.70 4.93
CA GLY A 345 -34.29 -15.85 4.19
C GLY A 345 -33.61 -14.73 3.41
N ILE A 346 -32.34 -14.90 3.04
CA ILE A 346 -31.53 -13.92 2.33
C ILE A 346 -31.60 -14.19 0.82
N ASP A 347 -32.23 -13.26 0.10
CA ASP A 347 -32.10 -13.11 -1.35
C ASP A 347 -30.93 -12.16 -1.64
N LEU A 348 -29.84 -12.66 -2.23
CA LEU A 348 -28.62 -11.86 -2.41
C LEU A 348 -28.85 -10.61 -3.25
N LYS A 349 -29.70 -10.69 -4.28
CA LYS A 349 -30.03 -9.54 -5.13
C LYS A 349 -30.67 -8.44 -4.32
N SER A 350 -31.70 -8.78 -3.57
CA SER A 350 -32.46 -7.85 -2.73
C SER A 350 -31.60 -7.32 -1.61
N PHE A 351 -30.81 -8.18 -0.95
CA PHE A 351 -29.90 -7.82 0.12
C PHE A 351 -28.84 -6.80 -0.34
N ILE A 352 -28.13 -7.11 -1.42
CA ILE A 352 -27.06 -6.25 -1.93
C ILE A 352 -27.66 -4.96 -2.52
N SER A 353 -28.73 -5.07 -3.31
CA SER A 353 -29.37 -3.91 -3.98
C SER A 353 -30.09 -2.95 -3.03
N ASN A 354 -30.33 -3.38 -1.78
CA ASN A 354 -30.89 -2.54 -0.74
C ASN A 354 -29.87 -1.52 -0.19
N MET A 355 -28.56 -1.76 -0.36
CA MET A 355 -27.54 -0.77 -0.02
C MET A 355 -27.59 0.39 -1.03
N ASP A 356 -27.87 1.59 -0.55
CA ASP A 356 -27.99 2.77 -1.41
C ASP A 356 -27.69 4.05 -0.63
N GLY A 357 -26.41 4.36 -0.54
CA GLY A 357 -25.93 5.47 0.24
C GLY A 357 -24.59 5.19 0.88
N ASP A 358 -24.35 5.86 2.01
CA ASP A 358 -23.07 5.77 2.70
C ASP A 358 -22.97 4.42 3.44
N ILE A 359 -21.82 3.78 3.33
CA ILE A 359 -21.41 2.66 4.16
C ILE A 359 -20.14 3.08 4.88
N THR A 360 -20.14 2.95 6.20
CA THR A 360 -19.02 3.35 7.05
C THR A 360 -18.61 2.21 7.96
N PHE A 361 -17.32 1.93 8.01
CA PHE A 361 -16.70 1.05 8.99
C PHE A 361 -15.64 1.83 9.77
N ALA A 362 -15.62 1.68 11.09
CA ALA A 362 -14.61 2.29 11.94
C ALA A 362 -14.09 1.34 13.01
N VAL A 363 -12.77 1.42 13.23
CA VAL A 363 -12.11 1.01 14.48
C VAL A 363 -12.00 2.27 15.32
N ASN A 364 -12.93 2.44 16.26
CA ASN A 364 -13.01 3.64 17.10
C ASN A 364 -11.83 3.73 18.05
N ASN A 365 -11.54 2.61 18.72
CA ASN A 365 -10.54 2.53 19.78
C ASN A 365 -10.13 1.06 19.97
N VAL A 366 -9.12 0.81 20.81
CA VAL A 366 -8.80 -0.52 21.32
C VAL A 366 -8.65 -0.41 22.83
N LYS A 367 -9.50 -1.13 23.56
CA LYS A 367 -9.51 -1.16 25.02
C LYS A 367 -8.61 -2.27 25.54
N ILE A 368 -7.93 -2.00 26.64
CA ILE A 368 -7.29 -3.03 27.44
C ILE A 368 -8.35 -3.59 28.40
N VAL A 369 -8.62 -4.88 28.32
CA VAL A 369 -9.60 -5.59 29.16
C VAL A 369 -8.90 -6.68 29.97
N THR A 370 -9.42 -6.95 31.16
CA THR A 370 -9.00 -8.12 31.94
C THR A 370 -9.99 -9.25 31.67
N LYS A 371 -9.47 -10.40 31.22
CA LYS A 371 -10.24 -11.61 30.94
C LYS A 371 -9.85 -12.70 31.92
N LYS A 372 -10.82 -13.50 32.35
CA LYS A 372 -10.55 -14.74 33.08
C LYS A 372 -10.29 -15.86 32.09
N SER A 373 -9.32 -16.73 32.38
CA SER A 373 -9.10 -17.92 31.55
C SER A 373 -10.30 -18.88 31.65
N ASP A 374 -10.76 -19.38 30.50
CA ASP A 374 -11.86 -20.36 30.44
C ASP A 374 -11.47 -21.72 31.05
N TYR A 375 -10.17 -22.01 31.14
CA TYR A 375 -9.64 -23.31 31.56
C TYR A 375 -8.91 -23.28 32.91
N TYR A 376 -8.45 -22.10 33.35
CA TYR A 376 -7.60 -21.96 34.52
C TYR A 376 -8.05 -20.79 35.40
N ASP A 377 -7.80 -20.86 36.70
CA ASP A 377 -8.17 -19.81 37.65
C ASP A 377 -7.10 -18.71 37.70
N PHE A 378 -6.87 -18.04 36.56
CA PHE A 378 -6.08 -16.82 36.49
C PHE A 378 -6.71 -15.82 35.52
N GLU A 379 -6.40 -14.55 35.75
CA GLU A 379 -6.78 -13.44 34.89
C GLU A 379 -5.61 -13.05 33.99
N TYR A 380 -5.90 -12.69 32.76
CA TYR A 380 -4.94 -12.15 31.81
C TYR A 380 -5.49 -10.87 31.18
N THR A 381 -4.57 -10.00 30.78
CA THR A 381 -4.92 -8.79 30.05
C THR A 381 -4.96 -9.09 28.56
N ASP A 382 -5.99 -8.57 27.89
CA ASP A 382 -6.17 -8.71 26.45
C ASP A 382 -6.61 -7.37 25.85
N SER A 383 -6.52 -7.25 24.53
CA SER A 383 -7.00 -6.11 23.77
C SER A 383 -8.36 -6.42 23.14
N SER A 384 -9.31 -5.48 23.25
CA SER A 384 -10.64 -5.60 22.65
C SER A 384 -10.91 -4.39 21.77
N PRO A 385 -11.14 -4.56 20.45
CA PRO A 385 -11.40 -3.43 19.55
C PRO A 385 -12.81 -2.89 19.74
N GLU A 386 -12.93 -1.57 19.74
CA GLU A 386 -14.23 -0.90 19.59
C GLU A 386 -14.50 -0.63 18.12
N LEU A 387 -15.53 -1.25 17.57
CA LEU A 387 -15.92 -1.23 16.18
C LEU A 387 -17.26 -0.53 15.99
N SER A 388 -17.44 0.10 14.84
CA SER A 388 -18.72 0.61 14.35
C SER A 388 -18.90 0.29 12.88
N PHE A 389 -20.13 -0.03 12.51
CA PHE A 389 -20.56 -0.23 11.14
C PHE A 389 -21.90 0.47 10.93
N PHE A 390 -22.01 1.20 9.82
CA PHE A 390 -23.22 1.89 9.39
C PHE A 390 -23.45 1.62 7.91
N ALA A 391 -24.71 1.41 7.53
CA ALA A 391 -25.10 1.29 6.13
C ALA A 391 -26.44 1.98 5.89
N ASP A 392 -26.46 2.93 4.95
CA ASP A 392 -27.68 3.50 4.41
C ASP A 392 -28.37 2.46 3.51
N LEU A 393 -29.66 2.23 3.75
CA LEU A 393 -30.48 1.27 3.02
C LEU A 393 -31.67 1.95 2.35
N LYS A 394 -32.19 1.37 1.27
CA LYS A 394 -33.47 1.81 0.67
C LYS A 394 -34.64 1.51 1.61
N ASP A 395 -34.64 0.32 2.19
CA ASP A 395 -35.59 -0.11 3.23
C ASP A 395 -34.86 -0.92 4.32
N ALA A 396 -34.63 -0.29 5.48
CA ALA A 396 -33.97 -0.95 6.59
C ALA A 396 -34.86 -2.02 7.27
N ASN A 397 -36.19 -1.96 7.12
CA ASN A 397 -37.09 -2.93 7.75
C ASN A 397 -36.97 -4.31 7.12
N SER A 398 -36.74 -4.41 5.81
CA SER A 398 -36.51 -5.69 5.13
C SER A 398 -35.38 -6.50 5.78
N ILE A 399 -34.22 -5.87 6.00
CA ILE A 399 -33.05 -6.48 6.66
C ILE A 399 -33.31 -6.70 8.15
N TRP A 400 -33.94 -5.72 8.81
CA TRP A 400 -34.19 -5.79 10.24
C TRP A 400 -35.16 -6.91 10.63
N ASN A 401 -36.15 -7.21 9.79
CA ASN A 401 -37.07 -8.32 10.03
C ASN A 401 -36.38 -9.68 9.96
N ILE A 402 -35.43 -9.86 9.03
CA ILE A 402 -34.57 -11.05 8.96
C ILE A 402 -33.74 -11.16 10.25
N ALA A 403 -33.08 -10.08 10.65
CA ALA A 403 -32.28 -10.04 11.87
C ALA A 403 -33.09 -10.38 13.12
N LYS A 404 -34.29 -9.78 13.30
CA LYS A 404 -35.20 -10.11 14.42
C LYS A 404 -35.64 -11.57 14.43
N GLY A 405 -35.87 -12.17 13.25
CA GLY A 405 -36.16 -13.59 13.13
C GLY A 405 -35.04 -14.44 13.74
N LYS A 406 -33.79 -14.14 13.39
CA LYS A 406 -32.61 -14.86 13.90
C LYS A 406 -32.30 -14.57 15.36
N ILE A 407 -32.53 -13.34 15.85
CA ILE A 407 -32.42 -13.04 17.27
C ILE A 407 -33.36 -13.93 18.09
N LYS A 408 -34.61 -14.11 17.66
CA LYS A 408 -35.58 -14.96 18.36
C LYS A 408 -35.15 -16.44 18.40
N GLU A 409 -34.52 -16.92 17.34
CA GLU A 409 -33.99 -18.28 17.24
C GLU A 409 -32.80 -18.49 18.17
N LEU A 410 -31.86 -17.54 18.22
CA LEU A 410 -30.58 -17.70 18.94
C LEU A 410 -30.62 -17.30 20.42
N ASN A 411 -31.60 -16.49 20.82
CA ASN A 411 -31.64 -15.92 22.18
C ASN A 411 -31.90 -17.00 23.23
N GLY A 412 -30.96 -17.14 24.18
CA GLY A 412 -31.02 -18.13 25.25
C GLY A 412 -30.47 -19.52 24.86
N GLU A 413 -30.24 -19.78 23.58
CA GLU A 413 -29.57 -21.00 23.10
C GLU A 413 -28.06 -20.79 22.91
N ALA A 414 -27.70 -19.78 22.10
CA ALA A 414 -26.30 -19.53 21.70
C ALA A 414 -25.78 -18.15 22.13
N ALA A 415 -26.69 -17.20 22.41
CA ALA A 415 -26.34 -15.84 22.79
C ALA A 415 -27.42 -15.19 23.65
N VAL A 416 -27.08 -14.12 24.36
CA VAL A 416 -28.03 -13.35 25.18
C VAL A 416 -28.26 -11.99 24.54
N PHE A 417 -29.46 -11.82 23.98
CA PHE A 417 -29.93 -10.58 23.40
C PHE A 417 -30.91 -9.87 24.33
N THR A 418 -30.75 -8.56 24.50
CA THR A 418 -31.69 -7.71 25.25
C THR A 418 -32.31 -6.70 24.31
N GLU A 419 -33.64 -6.69 24.21
CA GLU A 419 -34.36 -5.67 23.46
C GLU A 419 -34.28 -4.34 24.20
N LEU A 420 -33.71 -3.32 23.57
CA LEU A 420 -33.64 -1.97 24.13
C LEU A 420 -34.84 -1.14 23.71
N ASN A 421 -35.28 -1.33 22.45
CA ASN A 421 -36.51 -0.81 21.86
C ASN A 421 -36.84 -1.64 20.59
N PRO A 422 -38.00 -1.43 19.93
CA PRO A 422 -38.41 -2.24 18.77
C PRO A 422 -37.44 -2.29 17.58
N ASN A 423 -36.53 -1.31 17.51
CA ASN A 423 -35.56 -1.14 16.44
C ASN A 423 -34.10 -1.36 16.91
N THR A 424 -33.88 -1.84 18.14
CA THR A 424 -32.52 -1.96 18.68
C THR A 424 -32.42 -3.08 19.71
N TYR A 425 -31.39 -3.90 19.55
CA TYR A 425 -30.98 -4.90 20.54
C TYR A 425 -29.55 -4.64 21.01
N SER A 426 -29.26 -5.07 22.24
CA SER A 426 -27.90 -5.31 22.69
C SER A 426 -27.60 -6.80 22.78
N LEU A 427 -26.38 -7.18 22.44
CA LEU A 427 -25.81 -8.51 22.57
C LEU A 427 -24.67 -8.45 23.59
N LYS A 428 -24.71 -9.31 24.61
CA LYS A 428 -23.56 -9.49 25.50
C LYS A 428 -22.50 -10.33 24.78
N VAL A 429 -21.36 -9.72 24.46
CA VAL A 429 -20.25 -10.38 23.76
C VAL A 429 -19.34 -11.09 24.75
N ASP A 430 -19.03 -10.43 25.86
CA ASP A 430 -18.30 -11.00 27.01
C ASP A 430 -18.72 -10.28 28.30
N GLU A 431 -18.04 -10.53 29.42
CA GLU A 431 -18.36 -9.91 30.72
C GLU A 431 -18.26 -8.37 30.70
N ASN A 432 -17.39 -7.82 29.86
CA ASN A 432 -17.02 -6.40 29.83
C ASN A 432 -17.49 -5.67 28.56
N THR A 433 -18.03 -6.41 27.57
CA THR A 433 -18.33 -5.88 26.24
C THR A 433 -19.77 -6.20 25.84
N ASN A 434 -20.53 -5.14 25.56
CA ASN A 434 -21.82 -5.23 24.88
C ASN A 434 -21.68 -4.70 23.46
N ALA A 435 -22.32 -5.39 22.50
CA ALA A 435 -22.57 -4.86 21.17
C ALA A 435 -24.01 -4.37 21.06
N TYR A 436 -24.23 -3.34 20.26
CA TYR A 436 -25.52 -2.71 19.99
C TYR A 436 -25.76 -2.72 18.50
N PHE A 437 -26.94 -3.14 18.06
CA PHE A 437 -27.27 -3.17 16.65
C PHE A 437 -28.76 -3.02 16.43
N GLY A 438 -29.10 -2.49 15.27
CA GLY A 438 -30.47 -2.08 15.00
C GLY A 438 -30.60 -1.23 13.76
N ILE A 439 -31.75 -0.56 13.67
CA ILE A 439 -32.04 0.42 12.63
C ILE A 439 -32.36 1.77 13.25
N ASN A 440 -31.91 2.83 12.58
CA ASN A 440 -32.29 4.20 12.89
C ASN A 440 -32.67 4.89 11.58
N ASN A 441 -33.97 5.14 11.39
CA ASN A 441 -34.56 5.44 10.08
C ASN A 441 -34.20 4.34 9.07
N ASN A 442 -33.66 4.72 7.91
CA ASN A 442 -33.21 3.82 6.87
C ASN A 442 -31.73 3.41 6.99
N MET A 443 -31.08 3.67 8.13
CA MET A 443 -29.71 3.25 8.39
C MET A 443 -29.69 2.00 9.28
N PHE A 444 -29.01 0.95 8.84
CA PHE A 444 -28.61 -0.14 9.74
C PHE A 444 -27.33 0.25 10.48
N PHE A 445 -27.23 -0.11 11.76
CA PHE A 445 -26.03 0.10 12.55
C PHE A 445 -25.65 -1.11 13.38
N PHE A 446 -24.35 -1.25 13.61
CA PHE A 446 -23.74 -2.12 14.61
C PHE A 446 -22.61 -1.35 15.29
N THR A 447 -22.49 -1.42 16.62
CA THR A 447 -21.33 -0.92 17.34
C THR A 447 -21.19 -1.55 18.72
N ASN A 448 -19.98 -1.80 19.18
CA ASN A 448 -19.71 -2.11 20.60
C ASN A 448 -19.11 -0.90 21.36
N SER A 449 -19.14 0.30 20.76
CA SER A 449 -18.77 1.54 21.43
C SER A 449 -20.00 2.18 22.04
N GLU A 450 -20.02 2.30 23.37
CA GLU A 450 -21.13 2.93 24.09
C GLU A 450 -21.32 4.41 23.73
N SER A 451 -20.22 5.14 23.50
CA SER A 451 -20.28 6.56 23.13
C SER A 451 -20.93 6.72 21.76
N VAL A 452 -20.51 5.92 20.77
CA VAL A 452 -21.12 5.90 19.44
C VAL A 452 -22.59 5.50 19.52
N PHE A 453 -22.93 4.46 20.28
CA PHE A 453 -24.31 4.02 20.45
C PHE A 453 -25.22 5.14 21.01
N LYS A 454 -24.77 5.84 22.06
CA LYS A 454 -25.50 7.00 22.62
C LYS A 454 -25.70 8.09 21.55
N ASN A 455 -24.68 8.37 20.75
CA ASN A 455 -24.71 9.39 19.70
C ASN A 455 -25.70 9.09 18.57
N ILE A 456 -25.96 7.82 18.25
CA ILE A 456 -26.94 7.44 17.20
C ILE A 456 -28.33 8.00 17.50
N SER A 457 -28.70 8.08 18.78
CA SER A 457 -30.00 8.63 19.23
C SER A 457 -30.00 10.15 19.45
N ALA A 458 -28.83 10.80 19.39
CA ALA A 458 -28.68 12.22 19.70
C ALA A 458 -29.05 13.12 18.51
N THR A 459 -29.54 14.32 18.82
CA THR A 459 -29.90 15.34 17.83
C THR A 459 -28.85 16.45 17.78
N GLY A 460 -28.69 17.10 16.61
CA GLY A 460 -27.83 18.28 16.47
C GLY A 460 -26.32 18.01 16.52
N LEU A 461 -25.88 16.76 16.38
CA LEU A 461 -24.45 16.42 16.29
C LEU A 461 -23.78 17.08 15.08
N LYS A 462 -22.56 17.57 15.28
CA LYS A 462 -21.69 18.16 14.24
C LYS A 462 -20.36 17.42 14.23
N SER A 463 -19.74 17.30 13.05
CA SER A 463 -18.43 16.69 12.91
C SER A 463 -17.67 17.27 11.72
N ASP A 464 -16.43 17.67 11.97
CA ASP A 464 -15.50 18.11 10.92
C ASP A 464 -15.20 16.98 9.93
N LEU A 465 -15.38 15.71 10.33
CA LEU A 465 -15.21 14.55 9.45
C LEU A 465 -16.32 14.48 8.41
N SER A 466 -17.56 14.82 8.78
CA SER A 466 -18.69 14.89 7.85
C SER A 466 -18.43 15.91 6.75
N ASP A 467 -17.94 17.10 7.11
CA ASP A 467 -17.62 18.16 6.14
C ASP A 467 -16.46 17.78 5.20
N GLN A 468 -15.45 17.05 5.71
CA GLN A 468 -14.34 16.55 4.90
C GLN A 468 -14.75 15.44 3.91
N ALA A 469 -15.69 14.58 4.33
CA ALA A 469 -16.17 13.45 3.52
C ALA A 469 -17.16 13.86 2.43
N LYS A 470 -17.89 14.96 2.65
CA LYS A 470 -18.97 15.39 1.77
C LYS A 470 -18.52 15.55 0.32
N ASP A 471 -19.36 15.09 -0.60
CA ASP A 471 -19.14 15.12 -2.05
C ASP A 471 -17.93 14.31 -2.56
N LYS A 472 -17.26 13.54 -1.70
CA LYS A 472 -16.23 12.55 -2.08
C LYS A 472 -16.84 11.21 -2.42
N THR A 473 -16.09 10.34 -3.08
CA THR A 473 -16.54 8.96 -3.35
C THR A 473 -16.18 8.04 -2.19
N THR A 474 -14.94 8.15 -1.71
CA THR A 474 -14.44 7.46 -0.51
C THR A 474 -13.74 8.47 0.40
N PHE A 475 -13.87 8.28 1.71
CA PHE A 475 -13.14 9.00 2.73
C PHE A 475 -12.57 8.01 3.74
N ILE A 476 -11.25 8.06 3.93
CA ILE A 476 -10.53 7.33 4.96
C ILE A 476 -9.94 8.36 5.91
N CYS A 477 -10.05 8.14 7.22
CA CYS A 477 -9.41 8.98 8.21
C CYS A 477 -9.07 8.20 9.47
N GLY A 478 -8.20 8.76 10.30
CA GLY A 478 -7.93 8.21 11.61
C GLY A 478 -6.81 8.93 12.36
N THR A 479 -6.48 8.38 13.52
CA THR A 479 -5.40 8.86 14.38
C THR A 479 -4.72 7.69 15.10
N PHE A 480 -3.41 7.75 15.24
CA PHE A 480 -2.66 6.70 15.94
C PHE A 480 -2.65 6.87 17.47
N SER A 481 -3.17 7.99 17.98
CA SER A 481 -3.12 8.35 19.40
C SER A 481 -3.69 7.28 20.34
N PRO A 482 -4.83 6.62 20.05
CA PRO A 482 -5.40 5.60 20.93
C PRO A 482 -4.59 4.30 20.99
N LEU A 483 -3.67 4.06 20.05
CA LEU A 483 -2.79 2.87 20.05
C LEU A 483 -1.59 3.02 20.99
N LYS A 484 -1.26 4.25 21.41
CA LYS A 484 -0.09 4.53 22.25
C LYS A 484 -0.08 3.73 23.55
N PRO A 485 -1.16 3.66 24.37
CA PRO A 485 -1.14 2.89 25.61
C PRO A 485 -0.86 1.40 25.41
N LEU A 486 -1.40 0.79 24.34
CA LEU A 486 -1.24 -0.62 24.02
C LEU A 486 0.20 -0.96 23.67
N LEU A 487 0.83 -0.15 22.82
CA LEU A 487 2.22 -0.40 22.47
C LEU A 487 3.17 -0.14 23.63
N LEU A 488 2.84 0.82 24.51
CA LEU A 488 3.61 1.05 25.73
C LEU A 488 3.46 -0.10 26.74
N SER A 489 2.32 -0.82 26.78
CA SER A 489 2.18 -2.00 27.65
C SER A 489 3.03 -3.18 27.17
N GLU A 490 3.16 -3.38 25.85
CA GLU A 490 4.02 -4.44 25.26
C GLU A 490 5.51 -4.24 25.59
N MET A 491 5.93 -3.02 25.91
CA MET A 491 7.32 -2.70 26.25
C MET A 491 7.73 -3.05 27.70
N GLY A 492 6.80 -3.57 28.51
CA GLY A 492 7.10 -4.07 29.85
C GLY A 492 7.76 -3.03 30.76
N GLY A 493 8.85 -3.40 31.44
CA GLY A 493 9.58 -2.51 32.36
C GLY A 493 10.66 -1.62 31.73
N ASN A 494 10.82 -1.59 30.40
CA ASN A 494 11.88 -0.80 29.76
C ASN A 494 11.43 0.67 29.59
N ASP A 495 11.74 1.50 30.58
CA ASP A 495 11.37 2.92 30.60
C ASP A 495 11.92 3.72 29.41
N LYS A 496 13.12 3.38 28.91
CA LYS A 496 13.73 4.07 27.77
C LYS A 496 13.09 3.67 26.44
N ALA A 497 12.77 2.38 26.25
CA ALA A 497 12.01 1.93 25.10
C ALA A 497 10.63 2.60 25.05
N LYS A 498 9.96 2.71 26.21
CA LYS A 498 8.70 3.46 26.37
C LYS A 498 8.84 4.94 26.02
N GLU A 499 9.95 5.59 26.42
CA GLU A 499 10.23 6.98 26.05
C GLU A 499 10.38 7.15 24.52
N LEU A 500 11.12 6.25 23.87
CA LEU A 500 11.32 6.28 22.41
C LEU A 500 10.03 6.00 21.65
N ALA A 501 9.26 5.00 22.05
CA ALA A 501 7.95 4.73 21.47
C ALA A 501 7.02 5.93 21.64
N THR A 502 7.02 6.54 22.83
CA THR A 502 6.24 7.75 23.10
C THR A 502 6.61 8.88 22.14
N LYS A 503 7.91 9.15 21.95
CA LYS A 503 8.38 10.13 20.95
C LYS A 503 7.91 9.78 19.55
N GLY A 504 8.05 8.52 19.12
CA GLY A 504 7.60 8.06 17.81
C GLY A 504 6.10 8.28 17.56
N PHE A 505 5.26 7.94 18.54
CA PHE A 505 3.82 8.21 18.48
C PHE A 505 3.48 9.69 18.46
N ASP A 506 4.20 10.49 19.26
CA ASP A 506 3.96 11.91 19.35
C ASP A 506 4.39 12.66 18.07
N LEU A 507 5.26 12.08 17.23
CA LEU A 507 5.56 12.59 15.89
C LEU A 507 4.38 12.43 14.93
N LEU A 508 3.58 11.38 15.07
CA LEU A 508 2.47 11.10 14.16
C LEU A 508 1.21 11.87 14.59
N GLY A 509 0.62 12.58 13.63
CA GLY A 509 -0.68 13.22 13.75
C GLY A 509 -1.78 12.39 13.10
N ASP A 510 -2.87 13.08 12.83
CA ASP A 510 -4.00 12.48 12.13
C ASP A 510 -3.64 12.20 10.67
N TYR A 511 -4.37 11.27 10.08
CA TYR A 511 -4.25 10.97 8.66
C TYR A 511 -5.62 10.99 8.00
N ASN A 512 -5.62 11.27 6.69
CA ASN A 512 -6.80 11.15 5.87
C ASN A 512 -6.45 10.80 4.42
N TYR A 513 -7.45 10.35 3.70
CA TYR A 513 -7.40 10.10 2.27
C TYR A 513 -8.80 10.20 1.68
N ILE A 514 -8.93 10.92 0.56
CA ILE A 514 -10.19 11.11 -0.17
C ILE A 514 -10.03 10.65 -1.61
N THR A 515 -11.12 10.16 -2.20
CA THR A 515 -11.22 9.94 -3.65
C THR A 515 -12.36 10.74 -4.27
N THR A 516 -12.22 11.05 -5.55
CA THR A 516 -13.26 11.64 -6.39
C THR A 516 -13.86 10.59 -7.34
N GLN A 517 -14.88 10.97 -8.11
CA GLN A 517 -15.63 10.04 -8.96
C GLN A 517 -14.78 9.41 -10.07
N ASP A 518 -13.69 10.05 -10.49
CA ASP A 518 -12.70 9.52 -11.42
C ASP A 518 -11.72 8.52 -10.76
N MET A 519 -11.95 8.20 -9.48
CA MET A 519 -11.11 7.33 -8.65
C MET A 519 -9.68 7.83 -8.44
N SER A 520 -9.41 9.11 -8.77
CA SER A 520 -8.22 9.81 -8.31
C SER A 520 -8.39 10.21 -6.85
N GLY A 521 -7.28 10.33 -6.14
CA GLY A 521 -7.32 10.48 -4.69
C GLY A 521 -6.11 11.20 -4.14
N ASN A 522 -6.32 11.82 -2.98
CA ASN A 522 -5.31 12.58 -2.27
C ASN A 522 -5.49 12.37 -0.78
N GLY A 523 -4.39 12.29 -0.06
CA GLY A 523 -4.37 12.08 1.37
C GLY A 523 -3.04 12.49 1.96
N LYS A 524 -2.98 12.42 3.28
CA LYS A 524 -1.77 12.73 4.02
C LYS A 524 -1.74 12.08 5.39
N ILE A 525 -0.52 11.90 5.89
CA ILE A 525 -0.23 11.66 7.29
C ILE A 525 0.41 12.94 7.83
N VAL A 526 -0.15 13.51 8.89
CA VAL A 526 0.44 14.68 9.54
C VAL A 526 1.68 14.26 10.34
N ILE A 527 2.76 15.01 10.21
CA ILE A 527 3.94 14.93 11.07
C ILE A 527 3.93 16.17 11.96
N LYS A 528 3.74 15.98 13.27
CA LYS A 528 3.53 17.09 14.22
C LYS A 528 4.77 17.98 14.37
N ASP A 529 5.95 17.40 14.25
CA ASP A 529 7.20 18.18 14.22
C ASP A 529 7.36 18.83 12.84
N THR A 530 7.24 20.15 12.84
CA THR A 530 7.36 21.00 11.65
C THR A 530 8.71 21.74 11.59
N SER A 531 9.72 21.31 12.35
CA SER A 531 11.05 21.91 12.35
C SER A 531 11.78 21.76 11.01
N GLY A 532 11.42 20.76 10.21
CA GLY A 532 12.00 20.50 8.90
C GLY A 532 11.07 19.68 7.99
N ASN A 533 11.63 19.17 6.90
CA ASN A 533 10.94 18.20 6.05
C ASN A 533 10.57 16.94 6.88
N SER A 534 9.41 16.33 6.60
CA SER A 534 8.97 15.13 7.32
C SER A 534 9.98 13.99 7.26
N LEU A 535 10.68 13.80 6.14
CA LEU A 535 11.70 12.77 6.02
C LEU A 535 12.90 13.04 6.95
N ALA A 536 13.37 14.29 7.04
CA ALA A 536 14.44 14.65 7.98
C ALA A 536 14.05 14.42 9.44
N VAL A 537 12.82 14.76 9.81
CA VAL A 537 12.29 14.50 11.16
C VAL A 537 12.28 13.00 11.45
N ILE A 538 11.79 12.18 10.51
CA ILE A 538 11.75 10.72 10.64
C ILE A 538 13.17 10.15 10.74
N CYS A 539 14.10 10.58 9.89
CA CYS A 539 15.49 10.14 9.93
C CYS A 539 16.16 10.49 11.27
N LYS A 540 15.94 11.69 11.81
CA LYS A 540 16.44 12.09 13.15
C LYS A 540 15.86 11.23 14.26
N PHE A 541 14.58 10.86 14.17
CA PHE A 541 13.97 9.94 15.12
C PHE A 541 14.60 8.54 15.03
N VAL A 542 14.73 7.98 13.83
CA VAL A 542 15.37 6.67 13.61
C VAL A 542 16.82 6.68 14.12
N ASP A 543 17.57 7.75 13.88
CA ASP A 543 18.93 7.95 14.39
C ASP A 543 18.99 7.90 15.93
N SER A 544 17.99 8.49 16.61
CA SER A 544 17.88 8.42 18.07
C SER A 544 17.60 7.00 18.58
N VAL A 545 16.83 6.20 17.83
CA VAL A 545 16.54 4.80 18.15
C VAL A 545 17.80 3.93 17.96
N VAL A 546 18.51 4.11 16.84
CA VAL A 546 19.77 3.38 16.58
C VAL A 546 20.80 3.67 17.68
N THR A 547 20.93 4.94 18.06
CA THR A 547 21.82 5.36 19.15
C THR A 547 21.48 4.65 20.46
N HIS A 548 20.19 4.47 20.75
CA HIS A 548 19.75 3.76 21.95
C HIS A 548 20.05 2.26 21.90
N ILE A 549 19.69 1.57 20.82
CA ILE A 549 19.94 0.13 20.68
C ILE A 549 21.43 -0.18 20.89
N ALA A 550 22.31 0.61 20.29
CA ALA A 550 23.75 0.41 20.42
C ALA A 550 24.34 0.78 21.80
N GLN A 551 23.58 1.42 22.69
CA GLN A 551 24.01 1.65 24.08
C GLN A 551 23.58 0.52 25.02
N GLU A 552 22.61 -0.31 24.62
CA GLU A 552 22.16 -1.48 25.39
C GLU A 552 22.98 -2.75 25.09
N TYR A 553 23.74 -2.76 23.99
CA TYR A 553 24.65 -3.84 23.56
C TYR A 553 26.11 -3.35 23.51
#